data_AF-A0A2G3K7G0-F1
#
_entry.id   AF-A0A2G3K7G0-F1
#
_cell.length_a   1.000
_cell.length_b   1.000
_cell.length_c   1.000
_cell.angle_alpha   90.00
_cell.angle_beta   90.00
_cell.angle_gamma   90.00
#
_symmetry.space_group_name_H-M   'P 1'
#
loop_
_entity.id
_entity.type
_entity.pdbx_description
1 polymer ?
#
loop_
_entity_poly.entity_id
_entity_poly.type
_entity_poly.pdbx_seq_one_letter_code
_entity_poly.pdbx_strand_id
1 'polypeptide(L)'
;MNVHTVGTTLLIGLAVLTSPLTRAADKLIFILESYHTDFVWDMNYREALQTSLGPGYRYEIFGMDTKRLPKEKHAEMAEQGWKKIQEVKPDLVVMGDDIALSSTGPKLDATNTPGVYLGINNNPRNYGNFKNITGVIERPFVKRNVPLILSLVPGAWCQKIIAVVRSLKNLRGHFK
;
A
#
# COMPACT_ATOMS: atom_id res chain seq x y z
N MET A 1 -34.08 -41.94 69.77
CA MET A 1 -35.18 -41.13 69.21
C MET A 1 -34.57 -39.91 68.53
N ASN A 2 -34.97 -39.70 67.28
CA ASN A 2 -34.87 -38.50 66.45
C ASN A 2 -33.49 -38.06 65.90
N VAL A 3 -33.23 -38.57 64.68
CA VAL A 3 -32.86 -37.84 63.46
C VAL A 3 -32.86 -36.31 63.57
N HIS A 4 -31.82 -35.65 63.04
CA HIS A 4 -31.96 -34.73 61.90
C HIS A 4 -30.63 -34.59 61.14
N THR A 5 -30.75 -34.88 59.86
CA THR A 5 -29.76 -34.82 58.78
C THR A 5 -29.64 -33.38 58.24
N VAL A 6 -28.58 -33.17 57.46
CA VAL A 6 -28.39 -32.20 56.35
C VAL A 6 -27.75 -30.87 56.72
N GLY A 7 -26.61 -30.61 56.08
CA GLY A 7 -26.02 -29.28 55.99
C GLY A 7 -24.71 -29.18 55.23
N THR A 8 -24.43 -30.07 54.27
CA THR A 8 -23.28 -29.93 53.36
C THR A 8 -23.53 -28.71 52.47
N THR A 9 -23.03 -27.54 52.88
CA THR A 9 -23.15 -26.32 52.09
C THR A 9 -22.15 -26.40 50.95
N LEU A 10 -22.67 -26.89 49.83
CA LEU A 10 -22.07 -26.98 48.52
C LEU A 10 -21.78 -25.56 48.01
N LEU A 11 -20.51 -25.13 48.09
CA LEU A 11 -20.00 -23.92 47.44
C LEU A 11 -19.96 -24.14 45.92
N ILE A 12 -21.09 -23.97 45.25
CA ILE A 12 -21.16 -23.85 43.79
C ILE A 12 -21.26 -22.38 43.42
N GLY A 13 -20.30 -21.95 42.61
CA GLY A 13 -20.61 -21.08 41.48
C GLY A 13 -20.48 -19.59 41.69
N LEU A 14 -19.24 -19.10 41.69
CA LEU A 14 -18.95 -17.85 40.98
C LEU A 14 -17.67 -18.03 40.17
N ALA A 15 -17.74 -18.90 39.16
CA ALA A 15 -16.87 -18.78 38.01
C ALA A 15 -17.28 -17.48 37.31
N VAL A 16 -16.62 -16.39 37.69
CA VAL A 16 -16.65 -15.14 36.94
C VAL A 16 -16.23 -15.50 35.53
N LEU A 17 -17.20 -15.55 34.62
CA LEU A 17 -17.00 -15.59 33.18
C LEU A 17 -16.32 -14.28 32.79
N THR A 18 -15.01 -14.19 33.02
CA THR A 18 -14.16 -13.26 32.29
C THR A 18 -14.02 -13.84 30.89
N SER A 19 -15.08 -13.73 30.09
CA SER A 19 -14.93 -13.85 28.65
C SER A 19 -13.92 -12.77 28.28
N PRO A 20 -12.73 -13.11 27.75
CA PRO A 20 -11.91 -12.07 27.15
C PRO A 20 -12.80 -11.45 26.07
N LEU A 21 -13.03 -10.14 26.14
CA LEU A 21 -13.44 -9.42 24.95
C LEU A 21 -12.29 -9.65 23.96
N THR A 22 -12.44 -10.64 23.11
CA THR A 22 -11.64 -10.77 21.90
C THR A 22 -12.03 -9.58 21.04
N ARG A 23 -11.43 -8.41 21.30
CA ARG A 23 -11.32 -7.38 20.28
C ARG A 23 -10.60 -8.08 19.14
N ALA A 24 -11.30 -8.32 18.04
CA ALA A 24 -10.67 -8.67 16.79
C ALA A 24 -9.54 -7.65 16.60
N ALA A 25 -8.29 -8.13 16.60
CA ALA A 25 -7.16 -7.24 16.42
C ALA A 25 -7.33 -6.58 15.05
N ASP A 26 -7.31 -5.25 15.04
CA ASP A 26 -7.43 -4.47 13.81
C ASP A 26 -6.44 -4.99 12.76
N LYS A 27 -6.95 -5.29 11.57
CA LYS A 27 -6.16 -5.85 10.47
C LYS A 27 -5.06 -4.87 10.10
N LEU A 28 -3.83 -5.36 9.94
CA LEU A 28 -2.68 -4.50 9.66
C LEU A 28 -2.43 -4.39 8.16
N ILE A 29 -2.46 -3.16 7.64
CA ILE A 29 -2.09 -2.82 6.27
C ILE A 29 -0.73 -2.14 6.32
N PHE A 30 0.25 -2.73 5.64
CA PHE A 30 1.57 -2.12 5.47
C PHE A 30 1.64 -1.37 4.15
N ILE A 31 2.06 -0.11 4.15
CA ILE A 31 2.16 0.73 2.97
C ILE A 31 3.65 1.03 2.72
N LEU A 32 4.18 0.48 1.63
CA LEU A 32 5.54 0.70 1.18
C LEU A 32 5.54 1.73 0.04
N GLU A 33 6.23 2.84 0.23
CA GLU A 33 6.18 4.00 -0.66
C GLU A 33 7.56 4.29 -1.24
N SER A 34 7.65 4.61 -2.54
CA SER A 34 8.94 4.94 -3.14
C SER A 34 9.48 6.33 -2.78
N TYR A 35 8.60 7.26 -2.42
CA TYR A 35 8.95 8.61 -1.96
C TYR A 35 9.20 8.62 -0.45
N HIS A 36 9.44 9.82 0.07
CA HIS A 36 9.36 10.08 1.50
C HIS A 36 7.90 10.14 1.96
N THR A 37 7.68 9.86 3.24
CA THR A 37 6.33 9.78 3.84
C THR A 37 5.53 11.08 3.76
N ASP A 38 6.19 12.23 3.63
CA ASP A 38 5.49 13.52 3.60
C ASP A 38 5.18 14.01 2.17
N PHE A 39 5.32 13.16 1.16
CA PHE A 39 5.07 13.55 -0.21
C PHE A 39 3.58 13.68 -0.44
N VAL A 40 3.13 14.78 -1.04
CA VAL A 40 1.70 15.12 -1.14
C VAL A 40 0.89 14.03 -1.85
N TRP A 41 1.44 13.43 -2.90
CA TRP A 41 0.77 12.33 -3.60
C TRP A 41 0.54 11.12 -2.70
N ASP A 42 1.53 10.81 -1.84
CA ASP A 42 1.48 9.69 -0.91
C ASP A 42 0.56 9.99 0.28
N MET A 43 0.51 11.24 0.75
CA MET A 43 -0.50 11.70 1.71
C MET A 43 -1.92 11.53 1.17
N ASN A 44 -2.17 12.00 -0.06
CA ASN A 44 -3.51 12.00 -0.64
C ASN A 44 -4.07 10.58 -0.83
N TYR A 45 -3.28 9.64 -1.34
CA TYR A 45 -3.80 8.28 -1.49
C TYR A 45 -3.92 7.55 -0.15
N ARG A 46 -3.07 7.83 0.85
CA ARG A 46 -3.22 7.25 2.19
C ARG A 46 -4.51 7.73 2.85
N GLU A 47 -4.81 9.01 2.75
CA GLU A 47 -6.09 9.57 3.21
C GLU A 47 -7.26 8.90 2.48
N ALA A 48 -7.17 8.73 1.16
CA ALA A 48 -8.20 8.05 0.39
C ALA A 48 -8.37 6.58 0.82
N LEU A 49 -7.27 5.85 1.07
CA LEU A 49 -7.30 4.48 1.58
C LEU A 49 -7.97 4.40 2.95
N GLN A 50 -7.56 5.27 3.88
CA GLN A 50 -8.10 5.31 5.25
C GLN A 50 -9.58 5.66 5.26
N THR A 51 -9.98 6.65 4.45
CA THR A 51 -11.38 7.09 4.37
C THR A 51 -12.26 6.03 3.70
N SER A 52 -11.75 5.35 2.67
CA SER A 52 -12.53 4.35 1.92
C SER A 52 -12.68 3.03 2.66
N LEU A 53 -11.62 2.59 3.37
CA LEU A 53 -11.64 1.35 4.15
C LEU A 53 -12.34 1.53 5.51
N GLY A 54 -12.34 2.74 6.04
CA GLY A 54 -12.96 3.07 7.31
C GLY A 54 -12.20 2.50 8.52
N PRO A 55 -12.85 2.46 9.70
CA PRO A 55 -12.24 1.94 10.92
C PRO A 55 -12.07 0.42 10.89
N GLY A 56 -11.18 -0.12 11.74
CA GLY A 56 -10.92 -1.57 11.85
C GLY A 56 -9.61 -2.03 11.21
N TYR A 57 -8.85 -1.08 10.65
CA TYR A 57 -7.52 -1.30 10.11
C TYR A 57 -6.48 -0.43 10.82
N ARG A 58 -5.32 -1.01 11.07
CA ARG A 58 -4.11 -0.26 11.42
C ARG A 58 -3.23 -0.12 10.18
N TYR A 59 -2.54 0.99 10.10
CA TYR A 59 -1.65 1.30 8.99
C TYR A 59 -0.23 1.49 9.51
N GLU A 60 0.71 0.81 8.89
CA GLU A 60 2.15 1.09 9.06
C GLU A 60 2.70 1.54 7.71
N ILE A 61 3.46 2.63 7.71
CA ILE A 61 3.97 3.27 6.49
C ILE A 61 5.49 3.26 6.52
N PHE A 62 6.09 2.91 5.39
CA PHE A 62 7.52 2.99 5.18
C PHE A 62 7.82 3.67 3.85
N GLY A 63 8.40 4.88 3.93
CA GLY A 63 8.89 5.60 2.77
C GLY A 63 10.36 5.26 2.49
N MET A 64 10.65 4.79 1.28
CA MET A 64 11.99 4.44 0.83
C MET A 64 12.86 5.67 0.48
N ASP A 65 12.24 6.84 0.30
CA ASP A 65 12.88 8.10 -0.07
C ASP A 65 13.84 8.02 -1.29
N THR A 66 13.50 7.17 -2.27
CA THR A 66 14.36 6.89 -3.43
C THR A 66 14.52 8.08 -4.39
N LYS A 67 13.64 9.07 -4.30
CA LYS A 67 13.72 10.25 -5.19
C LYS A 67 14.69 11.32 -4.67
N ARG A 68 15.04 11.27 -3.37
CA ARG A 68 16.03 12.17 -2.76
C ARG A 68 17.35 11.47 -2.49
N LEU A 69 17.30 10.19 -2.10
CA LEU A 69 18.50 9.43 -1.79
C LEU A 69 19.29 9.05 -3.05
N PRO A 70 20.63 8.94 -2.96
CA PRO A 70 21.46 8.41 -4.03
C PRO A 70 21.04 6.98 -4.41
N LYS A 71 21.27 6.59 -5.67
CA LYS A 71 20.85 5.28 -6.20
C LYS A 71 21.45 4.11 -5.41
N GLU A 72 22.65 4.30 -4.88
CA GLU A 72 23.40 3.32 -4.09
C GLU A 72 22.67 2.97 -2.79
N LYS A 73 21.81 3.87 -2.28
CA LYS A 73 21.01 3.67 -1.08
C LYS A 73 19.66 3.01 -1.33
N HIS A 74 19.21 2.92 -2.59
CA HIS A 74 17.85 2.42 -2.89
C HIS A 74 17.68 0.96 -2.49
N ALA A 75 18.68 0.12 -2.73
CA ALA A 75 18.64 -1.29 -2.35
C ALA A 75 18.63 -1.47 -0.82
N GLU A 76 19.39 -0.65 -0.10
CA GLU A 76 19.40 -0.63 1.37
C GLU A 76 18.02 -0.27 1.93
N MET A 77 17.38 0.78 1.40
CA MET A 77 16.05 1.20 1.83
C MET A 77 14.98 0.15 1.50
N ALA A 78 15.08 -0.52 0.35
CA ALA A 78 14.19 -1.63 0.01
C ALA A 78 14.33 -2.80 1.00
N GLU A 79 15.55 -3.14 1.40
CA GLU A 79 15.79 -4.21 2.36
C GLU A 79 15.26 -3.85 3.75
N GLN A 80 15.42 -2.59 4.18
CA GLN A 80 14.83 -2.11 5.43
C GLN A 80 13.30 -2.21 5.42
N GLY A 81 12.65 -1.79 4.33
CA GLY A 81 11.21 -1.94 4.15
C GLY A 81 10.77 -3.41 4.19
N TRP A 82 11.50 -4.29 3.50
CA TRP A 82 11.24 -5.72 3.51
C TRP A 82 11.38 -6.33 4.90
N LYS A 83 12.45 -6.00 5.62
CA LYS A 83 12.66 -6.46 7.00
C LYS A 83 11.50 -6.03 7.90
N LYS A 84 11.03 -4.79 7.76
CA LYS A 84 9.89 -4.29 8.52
C LYS A 84 8.62 -5.09 8.21
N ILE A 85 8.35 -5.41 6.95
CA ILE A 85 7.22 -6.28 6.55
C ILE A 85 7.32 -7.65 7.24
N GLN A 86 8.51 -8.25 7.29
CA GLN A 86 8.73 -9.54 7.95
C GLN A 86 8.54 -9.49 9.48
N GLU A 87 8.96 -8.38 10.10
CA GLU A 87 8.82 -8.15 11.54
C GLU A 87 7.35 -7.98 11.95
N VAL A 88 6.59 -7.18 11.20
CA VAL A 88 5.21 -6.80 11.58
C VAL A 88 4.15 -7.77 11.07
N LYS A 89 4.48 -8.57 10.05
CA LYS A 89 3.60 -9.61 9.47
C LYS A 89 2.20 -9.06 9.15
N PRO A 90 2.09 -8.11 8.22
CA PRO A 90 0.81 -7.46 7.91
C PRO A 90 -0.17 -8.42 7.24
N ASP A 91 -1.45 -8.11 7.32
CA ASP A 91 -2.51 -8.84 6.61
C ASP A 91 -2.57 -8.46 5.11
N LEU A 92 -2.02 -7.30 4.73
CA LEU A 92 -1.97 -6.79 3.36
C LEU A 92 -0.77 -5.85 3.20
N VAL A 93 -0.08 -5.91 2.05
CA VAL A 93 0.95 -4.93 1.68
C VAL A 93 0.49 -4.09 0.49
N VAL A 94 0.48 -2.78 0.63
CA VAL A 94 0.28 -1.81 -0.45
C VAL A 94 1.66 -1.32 -0.93
N MET A 95 1.89 -1.33 -2.24
CA MET A 95 3.15 -0.89 -2.87
C MET A 95 2.88 0.32 -3.76
N GLY A 96 3.39 1.48 -3.36
CA GLY A 96 3.25 2.75 -4.09
C GLY A 96 4.38 2.96 -5.11
N ASP A 97 4.02 3.10 -6.38
CA ASP A 97 4.91 3.31 -7.53
C ASP A 97 5.78 2.09 -7.92
N ASP A 98 6.40 2.18 -9.10
CA ASP A 98 7.17 1.12 -9.75
C ASP A 98 8.35 0.63 -8.89
N ILE A 99 8.98 1.50 -8.10
CA ILE A 99 10.14 1.14 -7.27
C ILE A 99 9.74 0.24 -6.09
N ALA A 100 8.62 0.53 -5.41
CA ALA A 100 8.15 -0.30 -4.32
C ALA A 100 7.75 -1.70 -4.83
N LEU A 101 7.03 -1.75 -5.96
CA LEU A 101 6.61 -3.01 -6.57
C LEU A 101 7.80 -3.84 -7.07
N SER A 102 8.74 -3.23 -7.80
CA SER A 102 9.89 -3.96 -8.35
C SER A 102 10.83 -4.50 -7.27
N SER A 103 10.99 -3.78 -6.16
CA SER A 103 11.90 -4.19 -5.09
C SER A 103 11.29 -5.23 -4.13
N THR A 104 9.98 -5.16 -3.88
CA THR A 104 9.32 -5.98 -2.84
C THR A 104 8.37 -7.02 -3.41
N GLY A 105 7.74 -6.76 -4.55
CA GLY A 105 6.73 -7.62 -5.17
C GLY A 105 7.19 -9.08 -5.32
N PRO A 106 8.36 -9.37 -5.92
CA PRO A 106 8.84 -10.75 -6.07
C PRO A 106 9.02 -11.49 -4.74
N LYS A 107 9.50 -10.80 -3.69
CA LYS A 107 9.68 -11.39 -2.36
C LYS A 107 8.33 -11.64 -1.68
N LEU A 108 7.40 -10.69 -1.82
CA LEU A 108 6.05 -10.79 -1.24
C LEU A 108 5.23 -11.91 -1.89
N ASP A 109 5.32 -12.08 -3.21
CA ASP A 109 4.58 -13.11 -3.96
C ASP A 109 5.02 -14.54 -3.61
N ALA A 110 6.23 -14.70 -3.06
CA ALA A 110 6.69 -15.97 -2.49
C ALA A 110 6.08 -16.28 -1.11
N THR A 111 5.28 -15.36 -0.56
CA THR A 111 4.57 -15.52 0.71
C THR A 111 3.06 -15.64 0.49
N ASN A 112 2.31 -15.95 1.55
CA ASN A 112 0.84 -15.96 1.51
C ASN A 112 0.22 -14.57 1.78
N THR A 113 1.03 -13.55 2.03
CA THR A 113 0.54 -12.19 2.31
C THR A 113 0.10 -11.53 1.00
N PRO A 114 -1.16 -11.08 0.87
CA PRO A 114 -1.62 -10.44 -0.35
C PRO A 114 -0.96 -9.07 -0.54
N GLY A 115 -0.77 -8.70 -1.81
CA GLY A 115 -0.20 -7.43 -2.22
C GLY A 115 -1.13 -6.63 -3.13
N VAL A 116 -1.11 -5.30 -2.99
CA VAL A 116 -1.79 -4.38 -3.91
C VAL A 116 -0.81 -3.30 -4.37
N TYR A 117 -0.55 -3.17 -5.66
CA TYR A 117 0.20 -2.04 -6.21
C TYR A 117 -0.72 -0.86 -6.54
N LEU A 118 -0.18 0.35 -6.43
CA LEU A 118 -0.86 1.60 -6.72
C LEU A 118 0.09 2.54 -7.46
N GLY A 119 -0.40 3.20 -8.51
CA GLY A 119 0.33 4.29 -9.16
C GLY A 119 1.56 3.83 -9.95
N ILE A 120 1.55 2.60 -10.48
CA ILE A 120 2.65 2.11 -11.32
C ILE A 120 2.47 2.58 -12.77
N ASN A 121 3.54 3.02 -13.40
CA ASN A 121 3.53 3.54 -14.77
C ASN A 121 3.74 2.43 -15.82
N ASN A 122 4.51 1.41 -15.45
CA ASN A 122 4.87 0.33 -16.36
C ASN A 122 3.80 -0.77 -16.42
N ASN A 123 3.96 -1.73 -17.34
CA ASN A 123 3.13 -2.93 -17.33
C ASN A 123 3.48 -3.79 -16.10
N PRO A 124 2.51 -4.17 -15.23
CA PRO A 124 2.78 -5.02 -14.07
C PRO A 124 3.51 -6.33 -14.42
N ARG A 125 3.27 -6.89 -15.61
CA ARG A 125 3.94 -8.10 -16.10
C ARG A 125 5.46 -7.95 -16.27
N ASN A 126 5.96 -6.71 -16.33
CA ASN A 126 7.40 -6.45 -16.39
C ASN A 126 8.08 -6.65 -15.02
N TYR A 127 7.30 -6.64 -13.92
CA TYR A 127 7.80 -6.87 -12.56
C TYR A 127 7.66 -8.33 -12.12
N GLY A 128 6.65 -9.02 -12.64
CA GLY A 128 6.44 -10.43 -12.39
C GLY A 128 5.05 -10.89 -12.83
N ASN A 129 4.88 -12.20 -12.94
CA ASN A 129 3.57 -12.82 -13.06
C ASN A 129 3.10 -13.24 -11.67
N PHE A 130 2.68 -12.26 -10.88
CA PHE A 130 2.34 -12.45 -9.47
C PHE A 130 1.06 -13.27 -9.30
N LYS A 131 1.05 -14.14 -8.30
CA LYS A 131 -0.09 -14.99 -7.93
C LYS A 131 -0.99 -14.31 -6.91
N ASN A 132 -0.41 -13.54 -5.99
CA ASN A 132 -1.11 -12.95 -4.85
C ASN A 132 -0.97 -11.42 -4.80
N ILE A 133 -0.61 -10.80 -5.93
CA ILE A 133 -0.44 -9.35 -6.04
C ILE A 133 -1.27 -8.82 -7.21
N THR A 134 -2.11 -7.82 -6.93
CA THR A 134 -2.94 -7.12 -7.91
C THR A 134 -2.80 -5.61 -7.75
N GLY A 135 -3.55 -4.78 -8.48
CA GLY A 135 -3.52 -3.34 -8.23
C GLY A 135 -4.03 -2.45 -9.35
N VAL A 136 -3.67 -1.17 -9.24
CA VAL A 136 -4.09 -0.09 -10.13
C VAL A 136 -2.89 0.51 -10.85
N ILE A 137 -2.96 0.56 -12.19
CA ILE A 137 -1.95 1.18 -13.05
C ILE A 137 -2.25 2.66 -13.27
N GLU A 138 -1.21 3.48 -13.36
CA GLU A 138 -1.30 4.87 -13.79
C GLU A 138 -1.21 4.96 -15.32
N ARG A 139 -2.20 5.61 -15.93
CA ARG A 139 -2.26 5.84 -17.39
C ARG A 139 -2.67 7.29 -17.66
N PRO A 140 -1.70 8.22 -17.79
CA PRO A 140 -2.02 9.61 -18.09
C PRO A 140 -2.57 9.74 -19.52
N PHE A 141 -3.71 10.41 -19.66
CA PHE A 141 -4.38 10.61 -20.96
C PHE A 141 -3.80 11.79 -21.75
N VAL A 142 -2.49 11.79 -22.02
CA VAL A 142 -1.78 12.91 -22.67
C VAL A 142 -2.44 13.31 -24.00
N LYS A 143 -2.78 12.34 -24.87
CA LYS A 143 -3.43 12.62 -26.16
C LYS A 143 -4.80 13.29 -26.02
N ARG A 144 -5.58 12.92 -24.99
CA ARG A 144 -6.91 13.52 -24.73
C ARG A 144 -6.82 14.88 -24.04
N ASN A 145 -5.73 15.12 -23.32
CA ASN A 145 -5.51 16.40 -22.67
C ASN A 145 -5.16 17.50 -23.68
N VAL A 146 -4.62 17.17 -24.86
CA VAL A 146 -4.27 18.18 -25.88
C VAL A 146 -5.49 18.97 -26.37
N PRO A 147 -6.60 18.35 -26.83
CA PRO A 147 -7.81 19.09 -27.18
C PRO A 147 -8.37 19.94 -26.04
N LEU A 148 -8.29 19.46 -24.79
CA LEU A 148 -8.73 20.21 -23.61
C LEU A 148 -7.86 21.45 -23.37
N ILE A 149 -6.53 21.33 -23.50
CA ILE A 149 -5.62 22.47 -23.37
C ILE A 149 -5.92 23.53 -24.46
N LEU A 150 -6.16 23.08 -25.69
CA LEU A 150 -6.50 23.98 -26.81
C LEU A 150 -7.84 24.70 -26.62
N SER A 151 -8.82 24.09 -25.94
CA SER A 151 -10.09 24.76 -25.65
C SER A 151 -10.02 25.77 -24.49
N LEU A 152 -9.12 25.55 -23.53
CA LEU A 152 -8.95 26.42 -22.36
C LEU A 152 -8.08 27.65 -22.62
N VAL A 153 -7.28 27.66 -23.70
CA VAL A 153 -6.39 28.77 -24.05
C VAL A 153 -6.86 29.41 -25.35
N PRO A 154 -7.66 30.50 -25.29
CA PRO A 154 -8.13 31.20 -26.48
C PRO A 154 -6.96 31.66 -27.36
N GLY A 155 -7.01 31.36 -28.66
CA GLY A 155 -5.96 31.74 -29.62
C GLY A 155 -4.76 30.77 -29.71
N ALA A 156 -4.78 29.63 -29.00
CA ALA A 156 -3.69 28.64 -29.04
C ALA A 156 -3.66 27.74 -30.31
N TRP A 157 -4.61 27.91 -31.23
CA TRP A 157 -4.80 27.08 -32.43
C TRP A 157 -3.58 27.02 -33.38
N CYS A 158 -2.63 27.96 -33.26
CA CYS A 158 -1.37 27.97 -34.01
C CYS A 158 -0.10 27.98 -33.13
N GLN A 159 -0.19 27.57 -31.86
CA GLN A 159 0.96 27.58 -30.95
C GLN A 159 1.61 26.19 -30.80
N LYS A 160 2.93 26.18 -30.56
CA LYS A 160 3.70 24.96 -30.27
C LYS A 160 3.44 24.54 -28.81
N ILE A 161 3.04 23.29 -28.58
CA ILE A 161 2.99 22.69 -27.24
C ILE A 161 4.38 22.16 -26.90
N ILE A 162 5.00 22.67 -25.83
CA ILE A 162 6.28 22.17 -25.32
C ILE A 162 6.00 21.25 -24.14
N ALA A 163 6.33 19.96 -24.29
CA ALA A 163 6.31 19.00 -23.20
C ALA A 163 7.72 18.92 -22.59
N VAL A 164 7.87 19.40 -21.35
CA VAL A 164 9.10 19.20 -20.59
C VAL A 164 9.01 17.84 -19.90
N VAL A 165 9.69 16.85 -20.48
CA VAL A 165 9.74 15.49 -19.92
C VAL A 165 11.14 15.27 -19.35
N ARG A 166 11.24 14.75 -18.13
CA ARG A 166 12.52 14.29 -17.60
C ARG A 166 13.02 13.16 -18.50
N SER A 167 14.19 13.35 -19.13
CA SER A 167 14.78 12.34 -20.00
C SER A 167 15.08 11.07 -19.20
N LEU A 168 14.20 10.08 -19.32
CA LEU A 168 14.53 8.70 -19.00
C LEU A 168 15.30 8.18 -20.21
N LYS A 169 16.63 8.17 -20.13
CA LYS A 169 17.45 7.36 -21.04
C LYS A 169 16.95 5.91 -20.89
N ASN A 170 16.02 5.48 -21.74
CA ASN A 170 15.66 4.09 -22.13
C ASN A 170 14.22 3.87 -22.65
N LEU A 171 13.37 4.90 -22.85
CA LEU A 171 12.07 4.70 -23.53
C LEU A 171 12.17 4.85 -25.05
N ARG A 172 12.86 3.91 -25.72
CA ARG A 172 12.60 3.65 -27.14
C ARG A 172 11.33 2.81 -27.23
N GLY A 173 10.20 3.41 -27.62
CA GLY A 173 9.14 2.66 -28.29
C GLY A 173 7.70 2.76 -27.78
N HIS A 174 7.21 3.91 -27.26
CA HIS A 174 5.77 4.03 -26.93
C HIS A 174 5.07 5.31 -27.40
N PHE A 175 5.55 5.93 -28.49
CA PHE A 175 4.74 6.84 -29.28
C PHE A 175 4.70 6.35 -30.73
N LYS A 176 3.72 5.48 -31.00
CA LYS A 176 3.03 5.41 -32.30
C LYS A 176 1.57 5.77 -32.06
#